data_AF-A0A432HTK1-F1
#
_entry.id   AF-A0A432HTK1-F1
#
_cell.length_a   1.000
_cell.length_b   1.000
_cell.length_c   1.000
_cell.angle_alpha   90.00
_cell.angle_beta   90.00
_cell.angle_gamma   90.00
#
_symmetry.space_group_name_H-M   'P 1'
#
loop_
_entity.id
_entity.type
_entity.pdbx_description
1 polymer ?
#
loop_
_entity_poly.entity_id
_entity_poly.type
_entity_poly.pdbx_seq_one_letter_code
_entity_poly.pdbx_strand_id
1 'polypeptide(L)'
;MGERQVRRDVLAIAPAGRERMRLAKPKEVAAGLAAVTKSFRYGMAEAGLLRTWKTMRTVNRFDGYDCPGCAWPDPDGHRSGFEFCENGAKAFANEATKKRVTPELFARMSVEEMSRMDDMWLDKQGRLTHPMVLESDSSHYRMISWEAAFEMVADAIRALDDPDEAVLYTSGRTSNEAAFLWGTL
;
A
#
# COMPACT_ATOMS: atom_id res chain seq x y z
N MET A 1 -12.54 -9.88 34.40
CA MET A 1 -11.60 -11.02 34.28
C MET A 1 -10.88 -10.85 32.97
N GLY A 2 -9.66 -10.30 32.99
CA GLY A 2 -8.93 -9.97 31.76
C GLY A 2 -8.57 -11.24 31.00
N GLU A 3 -9.12 -11.40 29.79
CA GLU A 3 -8.70 -12.43 28.87
C GLU A 3 -7.21 -12.28 28.64
N ARG A 4 -6.46 -13.35 28.94
CA ARG A 4 -5.02 -13.39 28.78
C ARG A 4 -4.75 -13.40 27.28
N GLN A 5 -4.56 -12.21 26.70
CA GLN A 5 -4.30 -12.03 25.27
C GLN A 5 -3.15 -12.96 24.86
N VAL A 6 -3.41 -13.86 23.92
CA VAL A 6 -2.39 -14.80 23.43
C VAL A 6 -1.25 -13.98 22.85
N ARG A 7 -0.08 -14.04 23.49
CA ARG A 7 1.10 -13.33 23.02
C ARG A 7 1.66 -14.08 21.81
N ARG A 8 1.46 -13.51 20.63
CA ARG A 8 1.99 -14.04 19.36
C ARG A 8 3.48 -13.73 19.25
N ASP A 9 4.25 -14.69 18.74
CA ASP A 9 5.69 -14.53 18.51
C ASP A 9 5.96 -13.87 17.15
N VAL A 10 5.65 -12.58 17.09
CA VAL A 10 5.78 -11.73 15.89
C VAL A 10 6.96 -10.77 16.02
N LEU A 11 7.62 -10.51 14.90
CA LEU A 11 8.59 -9.42 14.79
C LEU A 11 7.86 -8.10 14.55
N ALA A 12 8.17 -7.07 15.33
CA ALA A 12 7.60 -5.73 15.16
C ALA A 12 8.19 -4.99 13.95
N ILE A 13 9.39 -5.38 13.52
CA ILE A 13 10.11 -4.79 12.38
C ILE A 13 10.38 -5.91 11.39
N ALA A 14 10.00 -5.71 10.13
CA ALA A 14 10.29 -6.66 9.07
C ALA A 14 11.81 -6.91 8.96
N PRO A 15 12.25 -8.17 8.79
CA PRO A 15 13.65 -8.46 8.56
C PRO A 15 14.21 -7.70 7.36
N ALA A 16 15.47 -7.28 7.46
CA ALA A 16 16.15 -6.65 6.35
C ALA A 16 16.15 -7.58 5.12
N GLY A 17 15.76 -7.03 3.96
CA GLY A 17 15.74 -7.78 2.72
C GLY A 17 17.12 -8.29 2.29
N ARG A 18 17.13 -9.28 1.41
CA ARG A 18 18.36 -9.94 0.92
C ARG A 18 19.23 -9.08 -0.01
N GLU A 19 18.84 -7.83 -0.27
CA GLU A 19 19.59 -6.94 -1.16
C GLU A 19 20.90 -6.48 -0.50
N ARG A 20 22.02 -6.77 -1.16
CA ARG A 20 23.32 -6.25 -0.76
C ARG A 20 23.49 -4.83 -1.28
N MET A 21 23.33 -3.85 -0.40
CA MET A 21 23.64 -2.45 -0.72
C MET A 21 25.09 -2.36 -1.18
N ARG A 22 25.31 -1.81 -2.39
CA ARG A 22 26.63 -1.60 -2.95
C ARG A 22 26.95 -0.12 -2.90
N LEU A 23 28.06 0.23 -2.25
CA LEU A 23 28.60 1.58 -2.31
C LEU A 23 29.23 1.79 -3.69
N ALA A 24 28.82 2.85 -4.37
CA ALA A 24 29.32 3.24 -5.68
C ALA A 24 29.47 4.77 -5.72
N LYS A 25 30.20 5.28 -6.72
CA LYS A 25 30.28 6.73 -6.94
C LYS A 25 28.88 7.32 -7.19
N PRO A 26 28.54 8.48 -6.61
CA PRO A 26 27.27 9.16 -6.88
C PRO A 26 27.05 9.37 -8.38
N LYS A 27 25.80 9.32 -8.82
CA LYS A 27 25.43 9.66 -10.19
C LYS A 27 25.39 11.17 -10.35
N GLU A 28 25.86 11.68 -11.48
CA GLU A 28 25.87 13.11 -11.79
C GLU A 28 24.56 13.59 -12.43
N VAL A 29 23.69 12.65 -12.86
CA VAL A 29 22.42 12.96 -13.53
C VAL A 29 21.29 12.20 -12.84
N ALA A 30 20.21 12.92 -12.50
CA ALA A 30 19.04 12.38 -11.79
C ALA A 30 17.92 11.86 -12.72
N ALA A 31 17.93 12.23 -14.00
CA ALA A 31 16.91 11.88 -14.98
C ALA A 31 17.51 11.45 -16.34
N GLY A 32 16.68 10.89 -17.22
CA GLY A 32 17.08 10.54 -18.59
C GLY A 32 16.69 9.11 -18.98
N LEU A 33 17.28 8.62 -20.07
CA LEU A 33 16.90 7.34 -20.68
C LEU A 33 16.94 6.15 -19.72
N ALA A 34 17.91 6.14 -18.79
CA ALA A 34 18.02 5.11 -17.76
C ALA A 34 16.79 5.08 -16.83
N ALA A 35 16.30 6.24 -16.39
CA ALA A 35 15.12 6.35 -15.56
C ALA A 35 13.87 5.90 -16.33
N VAL A 36 13.69 6.39 -17.57
CA VAL A 36 12.58 5.98 -18.45
C VAL A 36 12.56 4.46 -18.63
N THR A 37 13.70 3.87 -18.96
CA THR A 37 13.81 2.42 -19.20
C THR A 37 13.49 1.62 -17.95
N LYS A 38 13.98 2.06 -16.78
CA LYS A 38 13.69 1.40 -15.50
C LYS A 38 12.21 1.49 -15.12
N SER A 39 11.61 2.68 -15.24
CA SER A 39 10.19 2.90 -14.96
C SER A 39 9.30 2.01 -15.82
N PHE A 40 9.53 1.98 -17.14
CA PHE A 40 8.77 1.13 -18.05
C PHE A 40 8.99 -0.36 -17.78
N ARG A 41 10.24 -0.79 -17.58
CA ARG A 41 10.54 -2.19 -17.28
C ARG A 41 9.85 -2.65 -15.99
N TYR A 42 9.88 -1.81 -14.95
CA TYR A 42 9.21 -2.08 -13.68
C TYR A 42 7.68 -2.13 -13.86
N GLY A 43 7.10 -1.12 -14.51
CA GLY A 43 5.69 -1.08 -14.84
C GLY A 43 5.22 -2.33 -15.57
N MET A 44 5.93 -2.72 -16.63
CA MET A 44 5.60 -3.92 -17.40
C MET A 44 5.68 -5.20 -16.57
N ALA A 45 6.66 -5.31 -15.66
CA ALA A 45 6.80 -6.46 -14.78
C ALA A 45 5.63 -6.57 -13.77
N GLU A 46 5.15 -5.44 -13.25
CA GLU A 46 4.07 -5.42 -12.24
C GLU A 46 2.67 -5.43 -12.84
N ALA A 47 2.40 -4.55 -13.80
CA ALA A 47 1.07 -4.28 -14.32
C ALA A 47 0.84 -4.82 -15.74
N GLY A 48 1.91 -5.19 -16.46
CA GLY A 48 1.87 -5.55 -17.89
C GLY A 48 1.72 -4.33 -18.81
N LEU A 49 1.98 -4.52 -20.10
CA LEU A 49 2.11 -3.42 -21.08
C LEU A 49 0.90 -2.48 -21.14
N LEU A 50 -0.31 -3.01 -21.32
CA LEU A 50 -1.52 -2.20 -21.50
C LEU A 50 -1.84 -1.34 -20.27
N ARG A 51 -1.78 -1.92 -19.07
CA ARG A 51 -2.03 -1.16 -17.82
C ARG A 51 -0.92 -0.15 -17.56
N THR A 52 0.33 -0.53 -17.78
CA THR A 52 1.48 0.39 -17.64
C THR A 52 1.30 1.61 -18.52
N TRP A 53 1.02 1.40 -19.81
CA TRP A 53 0.83 2.49 -20.75
C TRP A 53 -0.36 3.38 -20.38
N LYS A 54 -1.51 2.77 -20.04
CA LYS A 54 -2.70 3.52 -19.59
C LYS A 54 -2.36 4.36 -18.36
N THR A 55 -1.84 3.73 -17.30
CA THR A 55 -1.52 4.38 -16.04
C THR A 55 -0.53 5.53 -16.22
N MET A 56 0.55 5.32 -16.97
CA MET A 56 1.55 6.35 -17.25
C MET A 56 1.00 7.53 -18.06
N ARG A 57 -0.07 7.34 -18.84
CA ARG A 57 -0.68 8.43 -19.61
C ARG A 57 -1.79 9.17 -18.86
N THR A 58 -2.25 8.63 -17.74
CA THR A 58 -3.34 9.20 -16.93
C THR A 58 -2.87 9.86 -15.64
N VAL A 59 -1.72 9.47 -15.10
CA VAL A 59 -1.17 10.09 -13.88
C VAL A 59 -0.85 11.57 -14.12
N ASN A 60 -1.16 12.42 -13.14
CA ASN A 60 -0.82 13.84 -13.10
C ASN A 60 -1.37 14.61 -14.32
N ARG A 61 -2.55 14.19 -14.80
CA ARG A 61 -3.31 14.85 -15.87
C ARG A 61 -4.53 15.55 -15.29
N PHE A 62 -4.96 16.63 -15.93
CA PHE A 62 -6.17 17.38 -15.53
C PHE A 62 -7.42 16.49 -15.50
N ASP A 63 -7.54 15.55 -16.44
CA ASP A 63 -8.61 14.56 -16.54
C ASP A 63 -8.22 13.18 -15.97
N GLY A 64 -7.16 13.17 -15.17
CA GLY A 64 -6.55 11.97 -14.62
C GLY A 64 -6.67 11.90 -13.10
N TYR A 65 -5.59 11.45 -12.46
CA TYR A 65 -5.47 11.40 -11.01
C TYR A 65 -4.04 11.72 -10.58
N ASP A 66 -3.89 12.22 -9.37
CA ASP A 66 -2.60 12.60 -8.83
C ASP A 66 -1.81 11.36 -8.35
N CYS A 67 -0.51 11.34 -8.64
CA CYS A 67 0.36 10.28 -8.20
C CYS A 67 0.46 10.30 -6.66
N PRO A 68 0.05 9.23 -5.95
CA PRO A 68 0.01 9.20 -4.49
C PRO A 68 1.42 9.14 -3.85
N GLY A 69 2.47 9.06 -4.68
CA GLY A 69 3.86 9.11 -4.24
C GLY A 69 4.58 10.39 -4.65
N CYS A 70 3.88 11.37 -5.25
CA CYS A 70 4.51 12.59 -5.72
C CYS A 70 4.78 13.55 -4.55
N ALA A 71 5.91 14.24 -4.63
CA ALA A 71 6.26 15.32 -3.69
C ALA A 71 6.21 16.70 -4.36
N TRP A 72 5.83 16.76 -5.64
CA TRP A 72 5.89 17.96 -6.47
C TRP A 72 4.51 18.31 -7.02
N PRO A 73 4.14 19.61 -7.03
CA PRO A 73 2.90 20.07 -7.61
C PRO A 73 2.91 19.92 -9.12
N ASP A 74 1.74 19.63 -9.69
CA ASP A 74 1.57 19.59 -11.14
C ASP A 74 1.51 21.00 -11.73
N PRO A 75 2.05 21.23 -12.94
CA PRO A 75 1.93 22.53 -13.60
C PRO A 75 0.46 22.90 -13.92
N ASP A 76 0.09 24.15 -13.63
CA ASP A 76 -1.25 24.69 -13.95
C ASP A 76 -1.45 24.96 -15.46
N GLY A 77 -0.36 25.18 -16.19
CA GLY A 77 -0.39 25.44 -17.63
C GLY A 77 -0.23 24.17 -18.45
N HIS A 78 0.94 24.01 -19.06
CA HIS A 78 1.26 22.83 -19.85
C HIS A 78 1.69 21.67 -18.95
N ARG A 79 0.95 20.57 -19.00
CA ARG A 79 1.36 19.27 -18.44
C ARG A 79 1.87 18.36 -19.55
N SER A 80 3.08 17.84 -19.39
CA SER A 80 3.66 16.78 -20.22
C SER A 80 2.77 15.54 -20.25
N GLY A 81 2.93 14.72 -21.28
CA GLY A 81 2.27 13.41 -21.35
C GLY A 81 2.76 12.42 -20.27
N PHE A 82 3.87 12.75 -19.58
CA PHE A 82 4.50 11.94 -18.54
C PHE A 82 4.99 12.82 -17.39
N GLU A 83 4.05 13.30 -16.55
CA GLU A 83 4.33 14.17 -15.40
C GLU A 83 4.61 13.36 -14.13
N PHE A 84 5.68 12.59 -14.07
CA PHE A 84 6.02 11.82 -12.85
C PHE A 84 7.50 11.41 -12.80
N CYS A 85 8.00 11.16 -11.59
CA CYS A 85 9.37 10.68 -11.37
C CYS A 85 9.48 9.14 -11.39
N GLU A 86 10.71 8.59 -11.41
CA GLU A 86 10.94 7.13 -11.40
C GLU A 86 10.28 6.45 -10.18
N ASN A 87 10.32 7.09 -9.01
CA ASN A 87 9.72 6.54 -7.79
C ASN A 87 8.19 6.57 -7.84
N GLY A 88 7.60 7.66 -8.37
CA GLY A 88 6.17 7.73 -8.66
C GLY A 88 5.75 6.62 -9.61
N ALA A 89 6.56 6.35 -10.65
CA ALA A 89 6.33 5.27 -11.59
C ALA A 89 6.29 3.89 -10.94
N LYS A 90 7.20 3.61 -9.99
CA LYS A 90 7.19 2.36 -9.24
C LYS A 90 5.98 2.26 -8.31
N ALA A 91 5.61 3.37 -7.66
CA ALA A 91 4.49 3.41 -6.74
C ALA A 91 3.16 3.07 -7.44
N PHE A 92 2.81 3.78 -8.52
CA PHE A 92 1.58 3.48 -9.24
C PHE A 92 1.66 2.16 -10.03
N ALA A 93 2.85 1.68 -10.40
CA ALA A 93 3.01 0.37 -11.04
C ALA A 93 2.69 -0.77 -10.06
N ASN A 94 3.16 -0.66 -8.82
CA ASN A 94 2.79 -1.57 -7.75
C ASN A 94 1.27 -1.54 -7.53
N GLU A 95 0.65 -0.35 -7.56
CA GLU A 95 -0.80 -0.24 -7.42
C GLU A 95 -1.57 -0.86 -8.59
N ALA A 96 -1.07 -0.68 -9.81
CA ALA A 96 -1.65 -1.26 -11.02
C ALA A 96 -1.39 -2.77 -11.19
N THR A 97 -0.69 -3.41 -10.23
CA THR A 97 -0.31 -4.82 -10.30
C THR A 97 -1.50 -5.73 -10.62
N LYS A 98 -1.24 -6.82 -11.33
CA LYS A 98 -2.25 -7.86 -11.59
C LYS A 98 -2.36 -8.87 -10.45
N LYS A 99 -1.36 -8.92 -9.57
CA LYS A 99 -1.33 -9.86 -8.45
C LYS A 99 -2.40 -9.50 -7.43
N ARG A 100 -2.99 -10.53 -6.83
CA ARG A 100 -3.99 -10.40 -5.78
C ARG A 100 -3.55 -11.27 -4.62
N VAL A 101 -3.50 -10.68 -3.44
CA VAL A 101 -3.36 -11.45 -2.21
C VAL A 101 -4.76 -11.77 -1.73
N THR A 102 -5.09 -13.05 -1.79
CA THR A 102 -6.41 -13.60 -1.51
C THR A 102 -6.41 -14.27 -0.13
N PRO A 103 -7.58 -14.57 0.46
CA PRO A 103 -7.68 -15.21 1.76
C PRO A 103 -6.89 -16.53 1.88
N GLU A 104 -6.68 -17.24 0.77
CA GLU A 104 -5.91 -18.49 0.75
C GLU A 104 -4.44 -18.29 1.14
N LEU A 105 -3.83 -17.11 0.92
CA LEU A 105 -2.48 -16.85 1.46
C LEU A 105 -2.53 -16.84 2.99
N PHE A 106 -3.47 -16.09 3.56
CA PHE A 106 -3.60 -15.90 4.99
C PHE A 106 -4.11 -17.14 5.74
N ALA A 107 -4.82 -18.03 5.04
CA ALA A 107 -5.19 -19.35 5.57
C ALA A 107 -4.01 -20.32 5.62
N ARG A 108 -2.94 -20.08 4.83
CA ARG A 108 -1.74 -20.93 4.76
C ARG A 108 -0.54 -20.36 5.52
N MET A 109 -0.55 -19.07 5.84
CA MET A 109 0.55 -18.40 6.51
C MET A 109 0.04 -17.68 7.74
N SER A 110 0.60 -18.06 8.88
CA SER A 110 0.36 -17.41 10.16
C SER A 110 0.94 -15.99 10.20
N VAL A 111 0.46 -15.17 11.12
CA VAL A 111 1.02 -13.83 11.35
C VAL A 111 2.46 -13.89 11.84
N GLU A 112 2.82 -14.94 12.60
CA GLU A 112 4.18 -15.23 13.01
C GLU A 112 5.09 -15.48 11.80
N GLU A 113 4.67 -16.30 10.84
CA GLU A 113 5.42 -16.55 9.61
C GLU A 113 5.52 -15.31 8.73
N MET A 114 4.42 -14.58 8.54
CA MET A 114 4.41 -13.34 7.77
C MET A 114 5.35 -12.29 8.36
N SER A 115 5.40 -12.17 9.69
CA SER A 115 6.30 -11.21 10.37
C SER A 115 7.80 -11.48 10.12
N ARG A 116 8.14 -12.69 9.65
CA ARG A 116 9.52 -13.09 9.32
C ARG A 116 9.85 -12.89 7.84
N MET A 117 8.92 -12.40 7.03
CA MET A 117 9.15 -12.06 5.63
C MET A 117 9.59 -10.60 5.51
N ASP A 118 10.45 -10.30 4.53
CA ASP A 118 10.86 -8.92 4.24
C ASP A 118 9.74 -8.13 3.53
N ASP A 119 9.79 -6.79 3.64
CA ASP A 119 8.77 -5.89 3.09
C ASP A 119 8.56 -6.05 1.59
N MET A 120 9.65 -6.33 0.86
CA MET A 120 9.58 -6.54 -0.59
C MET A 120 8.85 -7.83 -0.91
N TRP A 121 9.11 -8.92 -0.18
CA TRP A 121 8.35 -10.15 -0.33
C TRP A 121 6.86 -9.91 -0.05
N LEU A 122 6.53 -9.18 1.02
CA LEU A 122 5.14 -8.87 1.39
C LEU A 122 4.43 -8.04 0.32
N ASP A 123 5.02 -6.95 -0.17
CA ASP A 123 4.46 -6.12 -1.26
C ASP A 123 4.23 -6.94 -2.53
N LYS A 124 5.13 -7.88 -2.85
CA LYS A 124 5.05 -8.68 -4.07
C LYS A 124 3.99 -9.77 -4.05
N GLN A 125 3.27 -9.98 -2.95
CA GLN A 125 2.10 -10.86 -2.89
C GLN A 125 0.87 -10.25 -3.59
N GLY A 126 0.81 -8.92 -3.74
CA GLY A 126 -0.22 -8.24 -4.52
C GLY A 126 -1.15 -7.36 -3.68
N ARG A 127 -2.41 -7.24 -4.10
CA ARG A 127 -3.42 -6.38 -3.44
C ARG A 127 -4.46 -7.18 -2.69
N LEU A 128 -4.81 -6.71 -1.48
CA LEU A 128 -5.89 -7.27 -0.66
C LEU A 128 -7.20 -7.17 -1.43
N THR A 129 -7.99 -8.23 -1.36
CA THR A 129 -9.24 -8.36 -2.14
C THR A 129 -10.48 -8.53 -1.27
N HIS A 130 -10.32 -8.93 -0.02
CA HIS A 130 -11.42 -9.26 0.88
C HIS A 130 -11.11 -8.73 2.29
N PRO A 131 -12.14 -8.31 3.05
CA PRO A 131 -11.95 -8.02 4.45
C PRO A 131 -11.69 -9.32 5.22
N MET A 132 -10.84 -9.21 6.23
CA MET A 132 -10.40 -10.34 7.05
C MET A 132 -10.22 -9.89 8.49
N VAL A 133 -10.38 -10.83 9.41
CA VAL A 133 -10.20 -10.63 10.86
C VAL A 133 -9.18 -11.60 11.42
N LEU A 134 -8.42 -11.16 12.41
CA LEU A 134 -7.56 -12.01 13.23
C LEU A 134 -8.18 -12.11 14.63
N GLU A 135 -8.79 -13.25 14.93
CA GLU A 135 -9.37 -13.52 16.25
C GLU A 135 -8.28 -13.61 17.32
N SER A 136 -8.61 -13.29 18.57
CA SER A 136 -7.67 -13.19 19.70
C SER A 136 -6.91 -14.49 19.98
N ASP A 137 -7.52 -15.65 19.71
CA ASP A 137 -6.99 -17.00 19.89
C ASP A 137 -6.41 -17.62 18.59
N SER A 138 -6.45 -16.88 17.48
CA SER A 138 -5.96 -17.34 16.17
C SER A 138 -4.58 -16.76 15.81
N SER A 139 -3.81 -17.54 15.05
CA SER A 139 -2.58 -17.11 14.36
C SER A 139 -2.79 -16.82 12.87
N HIS A 140 -3.98 -17.10 12.32
CA HIS A 140 -4.31 -16.92 10.91
C HIS A 140 -5.49 -15.98 10.74
N TYR A 141 -5.46 -15.16 9.68
CA TYR A 141 -6.62 -14.34 9.34
C TYR A 141 -7.72 -15.20 8.72
N ARG A 142 -8.96 -14.88 9.07
CA ARG A 142 -10.17 -15.47 8.52
C ARG A 142 -10.92 -14.42 7.69
N MET A 143 -11.37 -14.81 6.49
CA MET A 143 -12.23 -13.95 5.67
C MET A 143 -13.57 -13.68 6.37
N ILE A 144 -14.04 -12.44 6.25
CA ILE A 144 -15.39 -12.01 6.64
C ILE A 144 -16.06 -11.30 5.45
N SER A 145 -17.36 -11.01 5.56
CA SER A 145 -18.04 -10.15 4.58
C SER A 145 -17.77 -8.68 4.86
N TRP A 146 -18.08 -7.81 3.89
CA TRP A 146 -17.99 -6.36 4.09
C TRP A 146 -18.97 -5.87 5.16
N GLU A 147 -20.19 -6.41 5.18
CA GLU A 147 -21.21 -6.09 6.18
C GLU A 147 -20.71 -6.45 7.59
N ALA A 148 -20.12 -7.64 7.75
CA ALA A 148 -19.53 -8.06 9.03
C ALA A 148 -18.36 -7.17 9.45
N ALA A 149 -17.53 -6.72 8.50
CA ALA A 149 -16.42 -5.81 8.79
C ALA A 149 -16.93 -4.43 9.26
N PHE A 150 -17.95 -3.89 8.58
CA PHE A 150 -18.55 -2.61 8.97
C PHE A 150 -19.27 -2.69 10.31
N GLU A 151 -20.03 -3.75 10.58
CA GLU A 151 -20.67 -3.93 11.88
C GLU A 151 -19.64 -4.09 13.00
N MET A 152 -18.55 -4.84 12.78
CA MET A 152 -17.48 -4.97 13.78
C MET A 152 -16.84 -3.62 14.13
N VAL A 153 -16.57 -2.78 13.13
CA VAL A 153 -16.05 -1.42 13.36
C VAL A 153 -17.08 -0.55 14.07
N ALA A 154 -18.36 -0.63 13.66
CA ALA A 154 -19.42 0.16 14.27
C ALA A 154 -19.70 -0.24 15.73
N ASP A 155 -19.68 -1.54 16.04
CA ASP A 155 -19.79 -2.06 17.40
C ASP A 155 -18.64 -1.60 18.28
N ALA A 156 -17.40 -1.64 17.78
CA ALA A 156 -16.24 -1.14 18.51
C ALA A 156 -16.36 0.36 18.83
N ILE A 157 -16.85 1.17 17.89
CA ILE A 157 -17.07 2.60 18.10
C ILE A 157 -18.22 2.84 19.09
N ARG A 158 -19.34 2.10 18.97
CA ARG A 158 -20.50 2.21 19.88
C ARG A 158 -20.18 1.79 21.31
N ALA A 159 -19.16 0.96 21.50
CA ALA A 159 -18.75 0.46 22.81
C ALA A 159 -17.79 1.39 23.57
N LEU A 160 -17.35 2.51 22.97
CA LEU A 160 -16.54 3.51 23.66
C LEU A 160 -17.38 4.25 24.70
N ASP A 161 -16.80 4.48 25.88
CA ASP A 161 -17.46 5.22 26.96
C ASP A 161 -17.41 6.73 26.73
N ASP A 162 -16.36 7.20 26.04
CA ASP A 162 -16.12 8.60 25.70
C ASP A 162 -15.55 8.74 24.26
N PRO A 163 -15.98 9.71 23.45
CA PRO A 163 -15.44 9.94 22.11
C PRO A 163 -13.93 10.20 22.05
N ASP A 164 -13.31 10.72 23.13
CA ASP A 164 -11.87 10.99 23.20
C ASP A 164 -11.02 9.71 23.32
N GLU A 165 -11.66 8.54 23.47
CA GLU A 165 -10.98 7.23 23.41
C GLU A 165 -10.72 6.77 21.96
N ALA A 166 -11.34 7.41 20.96
CA ALA A 166 -11.14 7.10 19.56
C ALA A 166 -9.93 7.84 18.97
N VAL A 167 -9.03 7.10 18.31
CA VAL A 167 -7.89 7.68 17.58
C VAL A 167 -7.99 7.30 16.10
N LEU A 168 -8.05 8.31 15.23
CA LEU A 168 -8.02 8.16 13.78
C LEU A 168 -6.67 8.62 13.25
N TYR A 169 -5.96 7.73 12.54
CA TYR A 169 -4.67 8.03 11.92
C TYR A 169 -4.81 8.04 10.40
N THR A 170 -4.59 9.20 9.77
CA THR A 170 -4.63 9.36 8.31
C THR A 170 -3.25 9.30 7.69
N SER A 171 -3.20 9.27 6.35
CA SER A 171 -1.98 9.23 5.55
C SER A 171 -1.97 10.38 4.56
N GLY A 172 -0.81 11.00 4.34
CA GLY A 172 -0.63 12.00 3.28
C GLY A 172 -0.79 11.43 1.85
N ARG A 173 -1.04 10.12 1.71
CA ARG A 173 -1.39 9.47 0.44
C ARG A 173 -2.89 9.28 0.23
N THR A 174 -3.69 9.50 1.27
CA THR A 174 -5.15 9.44 1.19
C THR A 174 -5.67 10.64 0.41
N SER A 175 -6.74 10.47 -0.36
CA SER A 175 -7.33 11.61 -1.09
C SER A 175 -7.93 12.63 -0.12
N ASN A 176 -7.98 13.89 -0.53
CA ASN A 176 -8.54 14.96 0.32
C ASN A 176 -10.01 14.70 0.66
N GLU A 177 -10.77 14.10 -0.26
CA GLU A 177 -12.18 13.75 -0.05
C GLU A 177 -12.32 12.68 1.04
N ALA A 178 -11.50 11.63 0.99
CA ALA A 178 -11.50 10.60 2.02
C ALA A 178 -11.05 11.18 3.37
N ALA A 179 -9.98 11.97 3.41
CA ALA A 179 -9.50 12.59 4.64
C ALA A 179 -10.51 13.58 5.26
N PHE A 180 -11.25 14.32 4.42
CA PHE A 180 -12.34 15.21 4.84
C PHE A 180 -13.48 14.45 5.51
N LEU A 181 -13.92 13.32 4.94
CA LEU A 181 -14.99 12.49 5.53
C LEU A 181 -14.65 11.99 6.94
N TRP A 182 -13.37 11.76 7.23
CA TRP A 182 -12.89 11.34 8.55
C TRP A 182 -12.62 12.51 9.50
N GLY A 183 -12.83 13.76 9.07
CA GLY A 183 -12.56 14.95 9.90
C GLY A 183 -11.07 15.13 10.23
N THR A 184 -10.19 14.58 9.39
CA THR A 184 -8.72 14.58 9.60
C THR A 184 -7.98 15.68 8.82
N LEU A 185 -8.73 16.65 8.26
CA LEU A 185 -8.25 17.84 7.57
C LEU A 185 -8.66 19.11 8.32
#